data_AF-L8PFM6-F1
#
_entry.id   AF-L8PFM6-F1
#
_cell.length_a   1.000
_cell.length_b   1.000
_cell.length_c   1.000
_cell.angle_alpha   90.00
_cell.angle_beta   90.00
_cell.angle_gamma   90.00
#
_symmetry.space_group_name_H-M   'P 1'
#
loop_
_entity.id
_entity.type
_entity.pdbx_description
1 polymer ?
#
loop_
_entity_poly.entity_id
_entity_poly.type
_entity_poly.pdbx_seq_one_letter_code
_entity_poly.pdbx_strand_id
1 'polypeptide(L)' 'MAVWVILVAVAGGLTLWLQDSTEPRRYGWQEASPTPSLPEGWESACANATPDENGQAVCFFRSR' A
#
# COMPACT_ATOMS: atom_id res chain seq x y z
N MET A 1 11.52 -14.04 44.23
CA MET A 1 10.88 -14.54 42.99
C MET A 1 9.53 -13.89 42.71
N ALA A 2 8.55 -13.97 43.62
CA ALA A 2 7.20 -13.42 43.40
C ALA A 2 7.20 -11.92 43.03
N VAL A 3 7.94 -11.08 43.77
CA VAL A 3 8.07 -9.64 43.46
C VAL A 3 8.59 -9.40 42.05
N TRP A 4 9.58 -10.17 41.62
CA TRP A 4 10.15 -10.05 40.28
C TRP A 4 9.14 -10.41 39.20
N VAL A 5 8.38 -11.49 39.39
CA VAL A 5 7.30 -11.90 38.46
C VAL A 5 6.23 -10.82 38.35
N ILE A 6 5.84 -10.21 39.48
CA ILE A 6 4.85 -9.12 39.50
C ILE A 6 5.38 -7.91 38.73
N LEU A 7 6.65 -7.53 38.94
CA LEU A 7 7.25 -6.41 38.21
C LEU A 7 7.28 -6.65 36.70
N VAL A 8 7.66 -7.85 36.26
CA VAL A 8 7.68 -8.21 34.83
C VAL A 8 6.27 -8.19 34.25
N ALA A 9 5.28 -8.72 34.96
CA ALA A 9 3.89 -8.72 34.52
C ALA A 9 3.31 -7.29 34.41
N VAL A 10 3.58 -6.42 35.39
CA VAL A 10 3.13 -5.03 35.37
C VAL A 10 3.82 -4.26 34.25
N ALA A 11 5.15 -4.37 34.11
CA ALA A 11 5.89 -3.68 33.07
C ALA A 11 5.48 -4.14 31.66
N GLY A 12 5.40 -5.45 31.44
CA GLY A 12 4.97 -6.02 30.16
C GLY A 12 3.52 -5.69 29.82
N GLY A 13 2.61 -5.83 30.78
CA GLY A 13 1.20 -5.46 30.61
C GLY A 13 1.01 -3.98 30.29
N LEU A 14 1.74 -3.10 30.98
CA LEU A 14 1.73 -1.66 30.72
C LEU A 14 2.26 -1.35 29.31
N THR A 15 3.37 -1.96 28.89
CA THR A 15 3.90 -1.77 27.54
C THR A 15 2.91 -2.20 26.45
N LEU A 16 2.23 -3.33 26.62
CA LEU A 16 1.22 -3.79 25.66
C LEU A 16 0.03 -2.83 25.60
N TRP A 17 -0.42 -2.32 26.75
CA TRP A 17 -1.50 -1.34 26.82
C TRP A 17 -1.15 -0.03 26.11
N LEU A 18 0.11 0.42 26.24
CA LEU A 18 0.60 1.61 25.52
C LEU A 18 0.73 1.40 24.01
N GLN A 19 1.11 0.20 23.55
CA GLN A 19 1.20 -0.12 22.11
C GLN A 19 -0.17 -0.22 21.44
N ASP A 20 -1.18 -0.71 22.16
CA ASP A 20 -2.55 -0.76 21.65
C ASP A 20 -3.14 0.65 21.47
N SER A 21 -2.76 1.59 22.33
CA SER A 21 -3.15 3.01 22.24
C SER A 21 -2.43 3.77 21.12
N THR A 22 -1.34 3.23 20.58
CA THR A 22 -0.76 3.77 19.35
C THR A 22 -1.53 3.18 18.18
N GLU A 23 -2.52 3.91 17.67
CA GLU A 23 -3.17 3.52 16.41
C GLU A 23 -2.09 3.14 15.40
N PRO A 24 -2.23 2.01 14.69
CA PRO A 24 -1.30 1.65 13.65
C PRO A 24 -1.26 2.83 12.69
N ARG A 25 -0.11 3.53 12.61
CA ARG A 25 0.15 4.46 11.51
C ARG A 25 0.06 3.61 10.26
N ARG A 26 -1.11 3.61 9.63
CA ARG A 26 -1.28 3.14 8.27
C ARG A 26 -0.50 4.12 7.41
N TYR A 27 0.79 3.86 7.23
CA TYR A 27 1.53 4.36 6.09
C TYR A 27 0.66 4.02 4.89
N GLY A 28 0.14 5.07 4.25
CA GLY A 28 -1.15 5.08 3.57
C GLY A 28 -1.42 3.81 2.77
N TRP A 29 -2.61 3.25 2.97
CA TRP A 29 -3.20 2.45 1.91
C TRP A 29 -3.35 3.42 0.73
N GLN A 30 -2.42 3.35 -0.22
CA GLN A 30 -2.55 4.09 -1.47
C GLN A 30 -3.71 3.42 -2.17
N GLU A 31 -4.86 4.08 -2.09
CA GLU A 31 -5.97 3.78 -2.97
C GLU A 31 -5.40 3.78 -4.38
N ALA A 32 -5.48 2.63 -5.04
CA ALA A 32 -5.20 2.56 -6.46
C ALA A 32 -6.14 3.58 -7.09
N SER A 33 -5.60 4.76 -7.38
CA SER A 33 -6.33 5.86 -7.98
C SER A 33 -7.11 5.27 -9.15
N PRO A 34 -8.40 5.57 -9.30
CA PRO A 34 -9.20 5.04 -10.40
C PRO A 34 -8.37 5.16 -11.67
N THR A 35 -8.17 4.05 -12.39
CA THR A 35 -7.46 4.06 -13.67
C THR A 35 -7.99 5.27 -14.43
N PRO A 36 -7.12 6.27 -14.73
CA PRO A 36 -7.60 7.53 -15.27
C PRO A 36 -8.44 7.21 -16.49
N SER A 37 -9.62 7.84 -16.58
CA SER A 37 -10.55 7.64 -17.69
C SER A 37 -9.80 7.85 -19.00
N LEU A 38 -9.45 6.75 -19.67
CA LEU A 38 -8.68 6.79 -20.89
C LEU A 38 -9.58 7.31 -22.02
N PRO A 39 -9.08 8.15 -22.93
CA PRO A 39 -9.84 8.67 -24.06
C PRO A 39 -10.32 7.54 -24.97
N GLU A 40 -11.51 7.70 -25.54
CA GLU A 40 -12.05 6.72 -26.50
C GLU A 40 -11.05 6.46 -27.64
N GLY A 41 -10.87 5.18 -27.98
CA GLY A 41 -9.94 4.74 -29.03
C GLY A 41 -8.52 4.41 -28.56
N TRP A 42 -8.17 4.64 -27.28
CA TRP A 42 -6.85 4.25 -26.74
C TRP A 42 -6.55 2.76 -26.91
N GLU A 43 -7.55 1.89 -26.75
CA GLU A 43 -7.42 0.43 -26.88
C GLU A 43 -6.95 0.05 -28.27
N SER A 44 -7.52 0.68 -29.30
CA SER A 44 -7.14 0.43 -30.70
C SER A 44 -5.75 0.98 -31.03
N ALA A 45 -5.37 2.11 -30.45
CA ALA A 45 -4.06 2.73 -30.66
C ALA A 45 -2.93 1.94 -29.96
N CYS A 46 -3.23 1.32 -28.81
CA CYS A 46 -2.27 0.65 -27.95
C CYS A 46 -2.30 -0.87 -28.03
N ALA A 47 -3.15 -1.47 -28.88
CA ALA A 47 -3.26 -2.92 -29.04
C ALA A 47 -1.93 -3.61 -29.43
N ASN A 48 -1.01 -2.90 -30.09
CA ASN A 48 0.30 -3.42 -30.52
C ASN A 48 1.47 -3.02 -29.59
N ALA A 49 1.19 -2.46 -28.41
CA ALA A 49 2.25 -2.09 -27.48
C ALA A 49 3.01 -3.36 -27.02
N THR A 50 4.29 -3.43 -27.35
CA THR A 50 5.13 -4.57 -26.95
C THR A 50 5.64 -4.33 -25.53
N PRO A 51 5.48 -5.30 -24.61
CA PRO A 51 6.04 -5.21 -23.27
C PRO A 51 7.57 -5.15 -23.29
N ASP A 52 8.16 -4.37 -22.40
CA ASP A 52 9.60 -4.36 -22.15
C ASP A 52 10.06 -5.64 -21.41
N GLU A 53 11.36 -5.72 -21.09
CA GLU A 53 11.96 -6.82 -20.33
C GLU A 53 11.37 -7.01 -18.93
N ASN A 54 10.69 -5.99 -18.39
CA ASN A 54 10.02 -6.00 -17.10
C ASN A 54 8.50 -6.28 -17.22
N GLY A 55 8.00 -6.54 -18.43
CA GLY A 55 6.57 -6.75 -18.71
C GLY A 55 5.73 -5.46 -18.75
N GLN A 56 6.37 -4.29 -18.78
CA GLN A 56 5.72 -2.99 -18.89
C GLN A 56 5.59 -2.58 -20.37
N ALA A 57 4.36 -2.36 -20.83
CA ALA A 57 4.09 -1.81 -22.15
C ALA A 57 3.73 -0.32 -22.02
N VAL A 58 4.52 0.57 -22.61
CA VAL A 58 4.24 2.01 -22.65
C VAL A 58 3.71 2.38 -24.04
N CYS A 59 2.55 3.00 -24.10
CA CYS A 59 1.92 3.45 -25.33
C CYS A 59 1.67 4.96 -25.28
N PHE A 60 2.23 5.69 -26.24
CA PHE A 60 1.95 7.11 -26.43
C PHE A 60 0.89 7.28 -27.51
N PHE A 61 -0.31 7.70 -27.13
CA PHE A 61 -1.37 8.04 -28.07
C PHE A 61 -1.83 9.49 -27.86
N ARG A 62 -2.27 10.12 -28.94
CA ARG A 62 -2.73 11.51 -28.95
C ARG A 62 -4.15 11.54 -29.53
N SER A 63 -5.13 11.88 -28.70
CA SER A 63 -6.48 12.21 -29.18
C SER A 63 -6.48 13.62 -29.80
N ARG A 64 -7.38 13.87 -30.76
CA ARG A 64 -7.58 15.20 -31.37
C ARG A 64 -8.33 16.15 -30.46
#